data_AF-A0A183E859-F1
#
_entry.id   AF-A0A183E859-F1
#
_cell.length_a   1.000
_cell.length_b   1.000
_cell.length_c   1.000
_cell.angle_alpha   90.00
_cell.angle_beta   90.00
_cell.angle_gamma   90.00
#
_symmetry.space_group_name_H-M   'P 1'
#
loop_
_entity.id
_entity.type
_entity.pdbx_description
1 polymer ?
#
loop_
_entity_poly.entity_id
_entity_poly.type
_entity_poly.pdbx_seq_one_letter_code
_entity_poly.pdbx_strand_id
1 'polypeptide(L)'
;MIETVLVAGQLFSSNLQFSLQQDGAISVSQLTEWLREKNLVEILVRDNLHHPAYCESNLHFSLQQDGAISVSQLTEWLREKNLVEILVRDNLHHPAYCERLERIFRILLEKNAITLDDMDTLWNAQHGKHDVIQRDVHDLIAKLVNVFNIEMQDHLFERMKESWRMSSSRERTLLLDLIRRIGSLTLKSLSLLWDLFRDDRLPVEMVDAALDAHFSVLENAVPAEEVRRHYIERCIDELLIDSVFVLPTLKHMQRLMMLVPENDFCYGKRMTRAEFISTIQQDTALCSRLSENVSLYMDKVRNTVSNRSQPCNEADPGSMVFDGRYTHCDNLRVRLSFLHFLLTDGQLWLMTPQANEVWDALVVRSVFEYERTFGFQLFATMQDHDDIDPKALDSFFRSRILQLPVELLNEEGFSCFKIFWIAVNKKCKKLHQPTEGIPHYLLNDFELEGMDYLWEIMLQARNTVARLATLLWVDVLSNPHTEVISDLAQLIQMVVNKCFTVLKSNHDELINGERDDAEKDKIIKRMSRVLVALHCYICAFDEDCFLPDRKRQPLRKACLGRCFLVPIILSDRKCQLSGFDLS
;
A
#
# COMPACT_ATOMS: atom_id res chain seq x y z
N MET A 1 34.71 -41.93 33.19
CA MET A 1 33.37 -41.30 33.13
C MET A 1 33.02 -40.76 31.73
N ILE A 2 33.94 -40.07 31.02
CA ILE A 2 33.99 -40.11 29.53
C ILE A 2 34.36 -41.52 29.06
N GLU A 3 35.19 -42.23 29.85
CA GLU A 3 35.44 -43.67 29.68
C GLU A 3 34.19 -44.55 29.72
N THR A 4 33.10 -44.18 30.41
CA THR A 4 31.93 -45.06 30.49
C THR A 4 31.10 -44.99 29.20
N VAL A 5 31.12 -43.84 28.52
CA VAL A 5 30.53 -43.63 27.19
C VAL A 5 31.45 -44.21 26.09
N LEU A 6 32.78 -44.12 26.24
CA LEU A 6 33.77 -44.72 25.33
C LEU A 6 33.85 -46.27 25.44
N VAL A 7 33.75 -46.82 26.65
CA VAL A 7 33.77 -48.27 26.90
C VAL A 7 32.47 -48.92 26.42
N ALA A 8 31.32 -48.23 26.51
CA ALA A 8 30.10 -48.66 25.86
C ALA A 8 30.24 -48.66 24.32
N GLY A 9 30.99 -47.71 23.74
CA GLY A 9 31.28 -47.71 22.29
C GLY A 9 32.23 -48.84 21.83
N GLN A 10 33.22 -49.21 22.66
CA GLN A 10 34.24 -50.23 22.33
C GLN A 10 33.83 -51.67 22.65
N LEU A 11 33.05 -51.93 23.70
CA LEU A 11 32.54 -53.28 23.99
C LEU A 11 31.53 -53.76 22.93
N PHE A 12 30.98 -52.84 22.14
CA PHE A 12 29.97 -53.13 21.13
C PHE A 12 30.50 -53.71 19.81
N SER A 13 31.82 -53.91 19.64
CA SER A 13 32.37 -54.42 18.38
C SER A 13 32.56 -55.94 18.31
N SER A 14 32.45 -56.69 19.42
CA SER A 14 33.09 -58.01 19.45
C SER A 14 32.25 -59.25 19.77
N ASN A 15 30.96 -59.18 20.11
CA ASN A 15 30.17 -60.40 20.24
C ASN A 15 28.67 -60.14 20.08
N LEU A 16 28.07 -60.73 19.03
CA LEU A 16 26.79 -61.46 19.09
C LEU A 16 26.32 -61.83 17.67
N GLN A 17 26.94 -62.89 17.13
CA GLN A 17 26.22 -63.84 16.28
C GLN A 17 25.27 -64.62 17.19
N PHE A 18 23.96 -64.35 17.14
CA PHE A 18 22.87 -65.34 16.99
C PHE A 18 21.51 -64.81 17.46
N SER A 19 20.51 -65.08 16.60
CA SER A 19 19.06 -65.22 16.83
C SER A 19 18.26 -64.03 17.36
N LEU A 20 17.56 -63.38 16.43
CA LEU A 20 16.27 -62.73 16.65
C LEU A 20 15.15 -63.78 16.47
N GLN A 21 14.27 -63.95 17.46
CA GLN A 21 12.83 -64.06 17.22
C GLN A 21 12.01 -63.90 18.50
N GLN A 22 11.02 -63.00 18.38
CA GLN A 22 9.79 -62.82 19.15
C GLN A 22 9.81 -62.04 20.48
N ASP A 23 8.84 -61.12 20.53
CA ASP A 23 8.27 -60.33 21.64
C ASP A 23 9.05 -59.14 22.24
N GLY A 24 8.68 -57.94 21.77
CA GLY A 24 8.11 -56.91 22.65
C GLY A 24 9.00 -56.02 23.52
N ALA A 25 10.33 -56.16 23.54
CA ALA A 25 11.21 -55.25 24.30
C ALA A 25 12.57 -55.03 23.63
N ILE A 26 13.08 -53.78 23.67
CA ILE A 26 14.37 -53.40 23.07
C ILE A 26 15.52 -53.78 24.02
N SER A 27 16.38 -54.74 23.63
CA SER A 27 17.57 -55.13 24.42
C SER A 27 18.72 -54.11 24.30
N VAL A 28 19.72 -54.15 25.19
CA VAL A 28 20.94 -53.32 25.10
C VAL A 28 21.68 -53.55 23.77
N SER A 29 21.62 -54.77 23.24
CA SER A 29 22.14 -55.08 21.90
C SER A 29 21.35 -54.39 20.80
N GLN A 30 20.01 -54.38 20.87
CA GLN A 30 19.16 -53.66 19.92
C GLN A 30 19.26 -52.14 20.07
N LEU A 31 19.45 -51.60 21.28
CA LEU A 31 19.60 -50.16 21.48
C LEU A 31 20.89 -49.64 20.84
N THR A 32 21.94 -50.44 20.88
CA THR A 32 23.24 -50.03 20.34
C THR A 32 23.43 -50.44 18.90
N GLU A 33 22.77 -51.50 18.43
CA GLU A 33 22.56 -51.76 17.01
C GLU A 33 21.69 -50.65 16.40
N TRP A 34 20.71 -50.12 17.13
CA TRP A 34 19.90 -48.97 16.75
C TRP A 34 20.70 -47.65 16.77
N LEU A 35 21.53 -47.40 17.80
CA LEU A 35 22.46 -46.26 17.84
C LEU A 35 23.54 -46.38 16.74
N ARG A 36 23.92 -47.59 16.32
CA ARG A 36 24.92 -47.85 15.27
C ARG A 36 24.32 -47.83 13.86
N GLU A 37 23.12 -48.38 13.63
CA GLU A 37 22.32 -48.27 12.39
C GLU A 37 21.96 -46.82 12.08
N LYS A 38 21.70 -46.01 13.12
CA LYS A 38 21.36 -44.58 12.99
C LYS A 38 22.59 -43.66 13.05
N ASN A 39 23.82 -44.19 13.09
CA ASN A 39 25.09 -43.43 13.17
C ASN A 39 25.24 -42.50 14.40
N LEU A 40 24.53 -42.76 15.49
CA LEU A 40 24.48 -41.92 16.69
C LEU A 40 25.75 -42.00 17.56
N VAL A 41 26.46 -43.13 17.52
CA VAL A 41 27.74 -43.30 18.23
C VAL A 41 28.85 -42.45 17.60
N GLU A 42 28.86 -42.31 16.28
CA GLU A 42 29.85 -41.49 15.57
C GLU A 42 29.66 -40.00 15.86
N ILE A 43 28.40 -39.56 16.03
CA ILE A 43 28.01 -38.19 16.40
C ILE A 43 28.51 -37.80 17.79
N LEU A 44 28.39 -38.71 18.75
CA LEU A 44 28.78 -38.48 20.15
C LEU A 44 30.30 -38.49 20.34
N VAL A 45 31.03 -39.25 19.53
CA VAL A 45 32.47 -39.53 19.71
C VAL A 45 33.36 -38.65 18.82
N ARG A 46 32.96 -38.31 17.60
CA ARG A 46 33.89 -37.75 16.60
C ARG A 46 34.02 -36.22 16.66
N ASP A 47 32.96 -35.51 17.04
CA ASP A 47 32.92 -34.04 17.00
C ASP A 47 33.12 -33.38 18.39
N ASN A 48 33.00 -34.13 19.49
CA ASN A 48 33.08 -33.60 20.86
C ASN A 48 34.45 -33.75 21.56
N LEU A 49 35.49 -34.24 20.86
CA LEU A 49 36.80 -34.53 21.46
C LEU A 49 37.91 -33.69 20.82
N HIS A 50 38.04 -32.43 21.24
CA HIS A 50 39.29 -31.67 21.15
C HIS A 50 40.00 -31.62 22.50
N HIS A 51 40.49 -32.77 22.99
CA HIS A 51 41.67 -32.81 23.87
C HIS A 51 42.17 -34.26 24.08
N PRO A 52 43.43 -34.58 23.71
CA PRO A 52 44.01 -35.90 23.96
C PRO A 52 44.95 -35.83 25.16
N ALA A 53 44.44 -36.09 26.36
CA ALA A 53 45.24 -36.50 27.52
C ALA A 53 44.27 -36.98 28.59
N TYR A 54 44.61 -38.07 29.28
CA TYR A 54 43.80 -38.76 30.32
C TYR A 54 42.80 -39.79 29.79
N CYS A 55 43.28 -41.01 29.56
CA CYS A 55 43.20 -42.07 30.57
C CYS A 55 43.37 -43.44 29.90
N GLU A 56 44.50 -44.08 30.16
CA GLU A 56 44.55 -45.54 30.27
C GLU A 56 44.47 -45.86 31.76
N SER A 57 43.93 -47.05 32.07
CA SER A 57 43.82 -47.67 33.39
C SER A 57 42.66 -47.21 34.29
N ASN A 58 41.50 -47.83 34.10
CA ASN A 58 40.79 -48.62 35.11
C ASN A 58 39.39 -49.00 34.57
N LEU A 59 39.05 -50.29 34.48
CA LEU A 59 37.71 -50.83 34.80
C LEU A 59 37.61 -52.30 34.39
N HIS A 60 37.97 -53.16 35.34
CA HIS A 60 37.57 -54.55 35.40
C HIS A 60 36.47 -54.65 36.46
N PHE A 61 35.21 -54.34 36.13
CA PHE A 61 34.08 -54.74 36.97
C PHE A 61 32.73 -54.65 36.24
N SER A 62 31.88 -55.65 36.52
CA SER A 62 30.44 -55.78 36.19
C SER A 62 30.02 -55.89 34.71
N LEU A 63 30.40 -57.00 34.09
CA LEU A 63 29.60 -57.67 33.06
C LEU A 63 28.74 -58.74 33.76
N GLN A 64 27.51 -58.39 34.15
CA GLN A 64 26.42 -59.34 34.42
C GLN A 64 25.16 -58.56 34.83
N GLN A 65 24.29 -58.28 33.87
CA GLN A 65 22.83 -58.30 34.05
C GLN A 65 22.16 -58.13 32.67
N ASP A 66 21.60 -59.23 32.17
CA ASP A 66 20.61 -59.26 31.09
C ASP A 66 19.30 -58.64 31.58
N GLY A 67 19.25 -57.32 31.63
CA GLY A 67 18.03 -56.55 31.89
C GLY A 67 17.66 -55.75 30.66
N ALA A 68 16.52 -56.05 30.05
CA ALA A 68 15.95 -55.20 29.00
C ALA A 68 15.70 -53.80 29.59
N ILE A 69 16.32 -52.78 29.01
CA ILE A 69 16.14 -51.38 29.42
C ILE A 69 14.81 -50.92 28.82
N SER A 70 13.83 -50.59 29.65
CA SER A 70 12.57 -50.02 29.16
C SER A 70 12.80 -48.61 28.60
N VAL A 71 11.94 -48.16 27.68
CA VAL A 71 11.97 -46.77 27.17
C VAL A 71 11.92 -45.75 28.32
N SER A 72 11.24 -46.08 29.41
CA SER A 72 11.23 -45.28 30.64
C SER A 72 12.59 -45.22 31.34
N GLN A 73 13.32 -46.33 31.46
CA GLN A 73 14.67 -46.36 32.05
C GLN A 73 15.70 -45.65 31.16
N LEU A 74 15.57 -45.75 29.84
CA LEU A 74 16.41 -44.99 28.91
C LEU A 74 16.16 -43.49 29.06
N THR A 75 14.89 -43.07 29.12
CA THR A 75 14.51 -41.67 29.30
C THR A 75 15.02 -41.11 30.62
N GLU A 76 14.94 -41.91 31.69
CA GLU A 76 15.45 -41.56 33.02
C GLU A 76 16.99 -41.45 33.02
N TRP A 77 17.69 -42.37 32.35
CA TRP A 77 19.15 -42.28 32.17
C TRP A 77 19.58 -41.07 31.34
N LEU A 78 18.86 -40.78 30.24
CA LEU A 78 19.12 -39.60 29.39
C LEU A 78 18.98 -38.31 30.19
N ARG A 79 17.99 -38.26 31.08
CA ARG A 79 17.74 -37.15 32.00
C ARG A 79 18.83 -37.03 33.07
N GLU A 80 19.21 -38.14 33.72
CA GLU A 80 20.30 -38.15 34.72
C GLU A 80 21.65 -37.67 34.17
N LYS A 81 21.85 -37.78 32.85
CA LYS A 81 23.10 -37.40 32.18
C LYS A 81 23.05 -36.03 31.51
N ASN A 82 21.96 -35.27 31.62
CA ASN A 82 21.77 -33.98 30.94
C ASN A 82 22.17 -34.05 29.46
N LEU A 83 21.77 -35.10 28.74
CA LEU A 83 22.27 -35.34 27.38
C LEU A 83 21.99 -34.15 26.44
N VAL A 84 20.82 -33.53 26.56
CA VAL A 84 20.42 -32.37 25.74
C VAL A 84 21.36 -31.18 25.96
N GLU A 85 21.73 -30.89 27.21
CA GLU A 85 22.71 -29.85 27.53
C GLU A 85 24.06 -30.11 26.88
N ILE A 86 24.54 -31.37 26.92
CA ILE A 86 25.81 -31.77 26.33
C ILE A 86 25.78 -31.64 24.80
N LEU A 87 24.71 -32.09 24.16
CA LEU A 87 24.57 -32.08 22.70
C LEU A 87 24.50 -30.67 22.13
N VAL A 88 23.86 -29.74 22.84
CA VAL A 88 23.60 -28.40 22.30
C VAL A 88 24.70 -27.40 22.71
N ARG A 89 25.65 -27.78 23.57
CA ARG A 89 26.70 -26.88 24.08
C ARG A 89 27.70 -26.41 23.01
N ASP A 90 28.17 -27.33 22.18
CA ASP A 90 29.31 -27.13 21.27
C ASP A 90 28.94 -27.51 19.82
N ASN A 91 29.72 -27.06 18.83
CA ASN A 91 29.60 -27.43 17.41
C ASN A 91 28.32 -27.03 16.66
N LEU A 92 27.43 -26.24 17.27
CA LEU A 92 26.21 -25.74 16.60
C LEU A 92 26.45 -24.85 15.38
N HIS A 93 27.68 -24.37 15.16
CA HIS A 93 28.07 -23.60 13.98
C HIS A 93 28.38 -24.48 12.75
N HIS A 94 28.32 -25.81 12.92
CA HIS A 94 28.54 -26.78 11.85
C HIS A 94 27.19 -27.36 11.39
N PRO A 95 26.71 -27.04 10.17
CA PRO A 95 25.42 -27.51 9.68
C PRO A 95 25.29 -29.05 9.66
N ALA A 96 26.38 -29.75 9.33
CA ALA A 96 26.42 -31.21 9.33
C ALA A 96 26.23 -31.82 10.74
N TYR A 97 26.65 -31.11 11.78
CA TYR A 97 26.39 -31.51 13.16
C TYR A 97 24.90 -31.29 13.50
N CYS A 98 24.33 -30.15 13.12
CA CYS A 98 22.91 -29.84 13.34
C CYS A 98 21.97 -30.81 12.61
N GLU A 99 22.28 -31.26 11.39
CA GLU A 99 21.51 -32.32 10.70
C GLU A 99 21.51 -33.66 11.46
N ARG A 100 22.63 -33.99 12.08
CA ARG A 100 22.76 -35.19 12.89
C ARG A 100 22.00 -35.05 14.20
N LEU A 101 22.06 -33.88 14.82
CA LEU A 101 21.33 -33.52 16.03
C LEU A 101 19.81 -33.55 15.79
N GLU A 102 19.34 -33.10 14.63
CA GLU A 102 17.94 -33.23 14.19
C GLU A 102 17.44 -34.67 14.25
N ARG A 103 18.21 -35.64 13.73
CA ARG A 103 17.82 -37.06 13.74
C ARG A 103 17.69 -37.60 15.15
N ILE A 104 18.61 -37.22 16.04
CA ILE A 104 18.56 -37.60 17.46
C ILE A 104 17.30 -37.04 18.11
N PHE A 105 17.10 -35.73 18.02
CA PHE A 105 15.96 -35.06 18.63
C PHE A 105 14.63 -35.58 18.10
N ARG A 106 14.52 -35.85 16.80
CA ARG A 106 13.32 -36.45 16.20
C ARG A 106 12.91 -37.75 16.90
N ILE A 107 13.86 -38.64 17.14
CA ILE A 107 13.56 -39.90 17.84
C ILE A 107 13.18 -39.63 19.29
N LEU A 108 13.94 -38.77 19.99
CA LEU A 108 13.68 -38.50 21.40
C LEU A 108 12.27 -37.89 21.60
N LEU A 109 11.82 -37.03 20.67
CA LEU A 109 10.47 -36.48 20.66
C LEU A 109 9.42 -37.56 20.40
N GLU A 110 9.62 -38.44 19.41
CA GLU A 110 8.71 -39.56 19.12
C GLU A 110 8.54 -40.53 20.30
N LYS A 111 9.53 -40.57 21.21
CA LYS A 111 9.49 -41.40 22.43
C LYS A 111 9.07 -40.63 23.69
N ASN A 112 8.66 -39.36 23.57
CA ASN A 112 8.34 -38.48 24.71
C ASN A 112 9.48 -38.41 25.75
N ALA A 113 10.73 -38.46 25.29
CA ALA A 113 11.91 -38.44 26.15
C ALA A 113 12.46 -37.02 26.40
N ILE A 114 11.93 -36.01 25.69
CA ILE A 114 12.31 -34.60 25.83
C ILE A 114 11.32 -33.91 26.79
N THR A 115 11.84 -33.11 27.72
CA THR A 115 11.05 -32.28 28.65
C THR A 115 11.00 -30.81 28.20
N LEU A 116 10.19 -29.97 28.88
CA LEU A 116 10.17 -28.53 28.61
C LEU A 116 11.51 -27.84 28.96
N ASP A 117 12.20 -28.32 30.00
CA ASP A 117 13.53 -27.81 30.37
C ASP A 117 14.59 -28.14 29.31
N ASP A 118 14.48 -29.32 28.68
CA ASP A 118 15.34 -29.69 27.55
C ASP A 118 15.08 -28.77 26.34
N MET A 119 13.83 -28.38 26.11
CA MET A 119 13.46 -27.41 25.08
C MET A 119 14.01 -26.01 25.38
N ASP A 120 14.00 -25.59 26.64
CA ASP A 120 14.64 -24.34 27.07
C ASP A 120 16.15 -24.38 26.88
N THR A 121 16.77 -25.53 27.17
CA THR A 121 18.19 -25.73 26.94
C THR A 121 18.53 -25.61 25.47
N LEU A 122 17.71 -26.20 24.58
CA LEU A 122 17.84 -26.04 23.14
C LEU A 122 17.66 -24.58 22.69
N TRP A 123 16.60 -23.92 23.17
CA TRP A 123 16.27 -22.54 22.80
C TRP A 123 17.32 -21.53 23.28
N ASN A 124 17.87 -21.71 24.48
CA ASN A 124 18.81 -20.78 25.08
C ASN A 124 20.24 -20.93 24.55
N ALA A 125 20.56 -22.04 23.87
CA ALA A 125 21.90 -22.27 23.34
C ALA A 125 22.34 -21.26 22.27
N GLN A 126 21.37 -20.63 21.57
CA GLN A 126 21.64 -19.56 20.61
C GLN A 126 21.85 -18.18 21.27
N HIS A 127 21.46 -17.99 22.53
CA HIS A 127 21.41 -16.67 23.14
C HIS A 127 22.83 -16.07 23.29
N GLY A 128 23.03 -14.85 22.79
CA GLY A 128 24.32 -14.16 22.81
C GLY A 128 25.42 -14.80 21.92
N LYS A 129 25.07 -15.76 21.05
CA LYS A 129 25.98 -16.37 20.07
C LYS A 129 25.89 -15.67 18.71
N HIS A 130 26.84 -15.99 17.82
CA HIS A 130 26.91 -15.45 16.46
C HIS A 130 25.70 -15.87 15.60
N ASP A 131 25.27 -15.02 14.66
CA ASP A 131 24.11 -15.23 13.76
C ASP A 131 24.04 -16.63 13.12
N VAL A 132 25.19 -17.23 12.83
CA VAL A 132 25.29 -18.58 12.25
C VAL A 132 24.70 -19.62 13.19
N ILE A 133 25.07 -19.59 14.48
CA ILE A 133 24.54 -20.51 15.49
C ILE A 133 23.05 -20.27 15.70
N GLN A 134 22.61 -19.00 15.74
CA GLN A 134 21.18 -18.68 15.88
C GLN A 134 20.37 -19.28 14.73
N ARG A 135 20.82 -19.09 13.49
CA ARG A 135 20.20 -19.67 12.29
C ARG A 135 20.19 -21.19 12.35
N ASP A 136 21.32 -21.83 12.63
CA ASP A 136 21.41 -23.28 12.66
C ASP A 136 20.49 -23.90 13.74
N VAL A 137 20.34 -23.25 14.90
CA VAL A 137 19.36 -23.64 15.94
C VAL A 137 17.93 -23.41 15.46
N HIS A 138 17.62 -22.28 14.82
CA HIS A 138 16.30 -22.02 14.26
C HIS A 138 15.94 -23.04 13.17
N ASP A 139 16.89 -23.40 12.31
CA ASP A 139 16.74 -24.40 11.25
C ASP A 139 16.41 -25.78 11.83
N LEU A 140 17.13 -26.15 12.89
CA LEU A 140 16.86 -27.37 13.65
C LEU A 140 15.44 -27.37 14.23
N ILE A 141 15.03 -26.30 14.93
CA ILE A 141 13.68 -26.16 15.49
C ILE A 141 12.62 -26.25 14.39
N ALA A 142 12.82 -25.56 13.25
CA ALA A 142 11.88 -25.56 12.15
C ALA A 142 11.62 -26.96 11.58
N LYS A 143 12.65 -27.82 11.54
CA LYS A 143 12.52 -29.22 11.08
C LYS A 143 11.88 -30.15 12.10
N LEU A 144 11.94 -29.80 13.39
CA LEU A 144 11.42 -30.60 14.50
C LEU A 144 9.99 -30.21 14.91
N VAL A 145 9.54 -28.99 14.62
CA VAL A 145 8.28 -28.42 15.14
C VAL A 145 7.04 -29.29 14.90
N ASN A 146 7.00 -30.01 13.78
CA ASN A 146 5.86 -30.89 13.43
C ASN A 146 5.79 -32.17 14.28
N VAL A 147 6.86 -32.50 15.01
CA VAL A 147 6.93 -33.65 15.93
C VAL A 147 6.60 -33.22 17.37
N PHE A 148 6.57 -31.91 17.66
CA PHE A 148 6.25 -31.41 18.98
C PHE A 148 4.79 -31.66 19.33
N ASN A 149 4.55 -32.07 20.58
CA ASN A 149 3.21 -32.10 21.15
C ASN A 149 2.68 -30.67 21.38
N ILE A 150 1.39 -30.54 21.69
CA ILE A 150 0.73 -29.22 21.84
C ILE A 150 1.39 -28.37 22.93
N GLU A 151 1.77 -28.97 24.05
CA GLU A 151 2.41 -28.29 25.18
C GLU A 151 3.78 -27.73 24.81
N MET A 152 4.61 -28.50 24.11
CA MET A 152 5.92 -28.06 23.61
C MET A 152 5.79 -26.96 22.55
N GLN A 153 4.76 -27.03 21.70
CA GLN A 153 4.47 -25.96 20.75
C GLN A 153 4.09 -24.68 21.49
N ASP A 154 3.18 -24.74 22.46
CA ASP A 154 2.77 -23.55 23.21
C ASP A 154 3.94 -22.94 23.97
N HIS A 155 4.77 -23.77 24.60
CA HIS A 155 5.99 -23.34 25.29
C HIS A 155 6.99 -22.66 24.33
N LEU A 156 7.22 -23.23 23.14
CA LEU A 156 8.08 -22.62 22.12
C LEU A 156 7.57 -21.21 21.73
N PHE A 157 6.26 -21.07 21.52
CA PHE A 157 5.66 -19.79 21.13
C PHE A 157 5.78 -18.73 22.24
N GLU A 158 5.65 -19.12 23.51
CA GLU A 158 5.90 -18.21 24.63
C GLU A 158 7.38 -17.79 24.70
N ARG A 159 8.32 -18.72 24.46
CA ARG A 159 9.76 -18.37 24.37
C ARG A 159 10.07 -17.42 23.21
N MET A 160 9.38 -17.55 22.08
CA MET A 160 9.49 -16.58 20.98
C MET A 160 9.01 -15.18 21.40
N LYS A 161 7.86 -15.08 22.09
CA LYS A 161 7.34 -13.79 22.61
C LYS A 161 8.30 -13.14 23.61
N GLU A 162 8.85 -13.92 24.53
CA GLU A 162 9.84 -13.41 25.50
C GLU A 162 11.10 -12.90 24.80
N SER A 163 11.63 -13.69 23.86
CA SER A 163 12.83 -13.32 23.09
C SER A 163 12.61 -12.02 22.31
N TRP A 164 11.46 -11.86 21.64
CA TRP A 164 11.11 -10.65 20.90
C TRP A 164 11.29 -9.35 21.69
N ARG A 165 10.90 -9.36 22.97
CA ARG A 165 10.96 -8.19 23.86
C ARG A 165 12.38 -7.78 24.20
N MET A 166 13.29 -8.74 24.29
CA MET A 166 14.68 -8.53 24.73
C MET A 166 15.69 -8.46 23.57
N SER A 167 15.27 -8.85 22.36
CA SER A 167 16.12 -8.94 21.17
C SER A 167 16.41 -7.60 20.50
N SER A 168 17.60 -7.53 19.88
CA SER A 168 17.99 -6.51 18.92
C SER A 168 17.17 -6.58 17.62
N SER A 169 17.20 -5.53 16.79
CA SER A 169 16.52 -5.54 15.48
C SER A 169 16.95 -6.73 14.60
N ARG A 170 18.24 -7.08 14.63
CA ARG A 170 18.79 -8.20 13.87
C ARG A 170 18.23 -9.55 14.32
N GLU A 171 18.21 -9.79 15.63
CA GLU A 171 17.65 -11.02 16.22
C GLU A 171 16.14 -11.11 15.98
N ARG A 172 15.42 -9.99 16.04
CA ARG A 172 14.00 -9.92 15.68
C ARG A 172 13.77 -10.35 14.24
N THR A 173 14.61 -9.94 13.28
CA THR A 173 14.51 -10.40 11.89
C THR A 173 14.69 -11.92 11.77
N LEU A 174 15.70 -12.49 12.44
CA LEU A 174 15.92 -13.94 12.44
C LEU A 174 14.74 -14.70 13.06
N LEU A 175 14.15 -14.14 14.12
CA LEU A 175 12.97 -14.71 14.76
C LEU A 175 11.75 -14.69 13.82
N LEU A 176 11.52 -13.59 13.08
CA LEU A 176 10.46 -13.55 12.06
C LEU A 176 10.68 -14.60 10.97
N ASP A 177 11.92 -14.80 10.52
CA ASP A 177 12.27 -15.84 9.55
C ASP A 177 11.98 -17.26 10.10
N LEU A 178 12.26 -17.52 11.38
CA LEU A 178 11.87 -18.76 12.03
C LEU A 178 10.34 -18.93 12.03
N ILE A 179 9.58 -17.92 12.47
CA ILE A 179 8.12 -18.00 12.56
C ILE A 179 7.49 -18.27 11.18
N ARG A 180 8.03 -17.66 10.11
CA ARG A 180 7.61 -17.96 8.74
C ARG A 180 7.81 -19.43 8.36
N ARG A 181 8.95 -20.01 8.75
CA ARG A 181 9.32 -21.39 8.39
C ARG A 181 8.52 -22.44 9.16
N ILE A 182 8.11 -22.13 10.39
CA ILE A 182 7.16 -22.97 11.16
C ILE A 182 5.69 -22.71 10.77
N GLY A 183 5.44 -22.12 9.60
CA GLY A 183 4.10 -21.82 9.09
C GLY A 183 3.17 -23.02 8.95
N SER A 184 3.65 -24.26 9.11
CA SER A 184 2.80 -25.45 9.29
C SER A 184 1.88 -25.33 10.51
N LEU A 185 2.27 -24.59 11.55
CA LEU A 185 1.43 -24.21 12.70
C LEU A 185 0.68 -22.90 12.42
N THR A 186 0.05 -22.82 11.25
CA THR A 186 -0.39 -21.58 10.60
C THR A 186 -1.14 -20.62 11.54
N LEU A 187 -2.18 -21.10 12.23
CA LEU A 187 -3.01 -20.25 13.10
C LEU A 187 -2.22 -19.68 14.30
N LYS A 188 -1.37 -20.49 14.93
CA LYS A 188 -0.51 -20.04 16.05
C LYS A 188 0.52 -19.04 15.55
N SER A 189 1.17 -19.32 14.42
CA SER A 189 2.15 -18.42 13.77
C SER A 189 1.53 -17.08 13.42
N LEU A 190 0.34 -17.06 12.82
CA LEU A 190 -0.36 -15.81 12.50
C LEU A 190 -0.75 -15.03 13.76
N SER A 191 -1.30 -15.70 14.78
CA SER A 191 -1.66 -15.04 16.04
C SER A 191 -0.44 -14.42 16.71
N LEU A 192 0.68 -15.14 16.74
CA LEU A 192 1.93 -14.63 17.29
C LEU A 192 2.40 -13.39 16.52
N LEU A 193 2.54 -13.49 15.19
CA LEU A 193 3.00 -12.37 14.36
C LEU A 193 2.11 -11.14 14.51
N TRP A 194 0.81 -11.35 14.64
CA TRP A 194 -0.16 -10.29 14.91
C TRP A 194 0.06 -9.62 16.27
N ASP A 195 0.41 -10.37 17.31
CA ASP A 195 0.73 -9.80 18.61
C ASP A 195 2.10 -9.09 18.61
N LEU A 196 3.06 -9.60 17.83
CA LEU A 196 4.43 -9.06 17.77
C LEU A 196 4.50 -7.67 17.12
N PHE A 197 3.75 -7.42 16.04
CA PHE A 197 3.81 -6.11 15.35
C PHE A 197 3.16 -4.99 16.17
N ARG A 198 2.27 -5.32 17.11
CA ARG A 198 1.57 -4.37 17.99
C ARG A 198 2.44 -3.85 19.15
N ASP A 199 3.76 -4.04 19.11
CA ASP A 199 4.66 -3.45 20.10
C ASP A 199 4.96 -1.98 19.76
N ASP A 200 4.52 -1.09 20.66
CA ASP A 200 4.64 0.36 20.46
C ASP A 200 6.07 0.90 20.40
N ARG A 201 7.05 0.07 20.76
CA ARG A 201 8.47 0.45 20.78
C ARG A 201 9.18 0.12 19.47
N LEU A 202 8.51 -0.56 18.54
CA LEU A 202 9.13 -0.98 17.29
C LEU A 202 9.33 0.21 16.33
N PRO A 203 10.46 0.26 15.61
CA PRO A 203 10.59 1.17 14.48
C PRO A 203 9.71 0.69 13.31
N VAL A 204 9.39 1.60 12.39
CA VAL A 204 8.45 1.33 11.28
C VAL A 204 8.90 0.13 10.44
N GLU A 205 10.19 -0.02 10.19
CA GLU A 205 10.77 -1.11 9.39
C GLU A 205 10.52 -2.48 10.03
N MET A 206 10.50 -2.55 11.37
CA MET A 206 10.23 -3.80 12.08
C MET A 206 8.75 -4.15 12.10
N VAL A 207 7.86 -3.14 12.11
CA VAL A 207 6.42 -3.35 11.95
C VAL A 207 6.12 -3.91 10.56
N ASP A 208 6.71 -3.29 9.53
CA ASP A 208 6.58 -3.74 8.15
C ASP A 208 7.13 -5.17 7.98
N ALA A 209 8.30 -5.48 8.54
CA ALA A 209 8.87 -6.83 8.51
C ALA A 209 7.98 -7.87 9.21
N ALA A 210 7.35 -7.52 10.33
CA ALA A 210 6.42 -8.42 11.03
C ALA A 210 5.15 -8.68 10.22
N LEU A 211 4.60 -7.66 9.56
CA LEU A 211 3.44 -7.80 8.67
C LEU A 211 3.78 -8.50 7.36
N ASP A 212 5.01 -8.39 6.87
CA ASP A 212 5.52 -9.18 5.74
C ASP A 212 5.61 -10.67 6.09
N ALA A 213 6.11 -10.98 7.28
CA ALA A 213 6.09 -12.35 7.79
C ALA A 213 4.65 -12.87 7.94
N HIS A 214 3.74 -12.04 8.49
CA HIS A 214 2.33 -12.39 8.64
C HIS A 214 1.68 -12.69 7.28
N PHE A 215 1.92 -11.83 6.29
CA PHE A 215 1.44 -12.00 4.92
C PHE A 215 1.94 -13.31 4.30
N SER A 216 3.24 -13.62 4.43
CA SER A 216 3.84 -14.83 3.87
C SER A 216 3.28 -16.12 4.49
N VAL A 217 2.95 -16.12 5.78
CA VAL A 217 2.31 -17.29 6.42
C VAL A 217 0.85 -17.42 5.96
N LEU A 218 0.14 -16.30 5.85
CA LEU A 218 -1.28 -16.28 5.48
C LEU A 218 -1.49 -16.68 4.02
N GLU A 219 -0.59 -16.27 3.12
CA GLU A 219 -0.61 -16.63 1.69
C GLU A 219 -0.62 -18.16 1.49
N ASN A 220 0.04 -18.90 2.38
CA ASN A 220 0.14 -20.37 2.33
C ASN A 220 -0.85 -21.08 3.28
N ALA A 221 -1.77 -20.36 3.91
CA ALA A 221 -2.69 -20.89 4.92
C ALA A 221 -3.74 -21.83 4.32
N VAL A 222 -4.16 -22.84 5.11
CA VAL A 222 -5.29 -23.72 4.79
C VAL A 222 -6.22 -23.86 6.01
N PRO A 223 -7.51 -23.48 5.92
CA PRO A 223 -8.18 -22.90 4.74
C PRO A 223 -7.87 -21.40 4.59
N ALA A 224 -7.59 -20.96 3.36
CA ALA A 224 -7.06 -19.63 3.09
C ALA A 224 -8.10 -18.50 3.22
N GLU A 225 -9.37 -18.76 2.89
CA GLU A 225 -10.40 -17.70 2.78
C GLU A 225 -10.89 -17.22 4.15
N GLU A 226 -11.23 -18.13 5.06
CA GLU A 226 -11.71 -17.80 6.41
C GLU A 226 -10.62 -17.10 7.23
N VAL A 227 -9.39 -17.60 7.14
CA VAL A 227 -8.24 -16.99 7.83
C VAL A 227 -7.96 -15.59 7.29
N ARG A 228 -7.98 -15.41 5.95
CA ARG A 228 -7.82 -14.09 5.33
C ARG A 228 -8.90 -13.13 5.80
N ARG A 229 -10.17 -13.56 5.75
CA ARG A 229 -11.30 -12.74 6.18
C ARG A 229 -11.18 -12.33 7.65
N HIS A 230 -10.82 -13.27 8.53
CA HIS A 230 -10.60 -12.98 9.94
C HIS A 230 -9.56 -11.88 10.18
N TYR A 231 -8.42 -11.92 9.48
CA TYR A 231 -7.39 -10.89 9.65
C TYR A 231 -7.73 -9.55 8.99
N ILE A 232 -8.56 -9.55 7.94
CA ILE A 232 -9.15 -8.30 7.43
C ILE A 232 -10.06 -7.67 8.50
N GLU A 233 -10.93 -8.46 9.13
CA GLU A 233 -11.80 -7.97 10.22
C GLU A 233 -10.96 -7.40 11.38
N ARG A 234 -9.84 -8.05 11.76
CA ARG A 234 -8.91 -7.49 12.76
C ARG A 234 -8.22 -6.20 12.31
N CYS A 235 -7.94 -6.03 11.01
CA CYS A 235 -7.43 -4.76 10.47
C CYS A 235 -8.50 -3.65 10.56
N ILE A 236 -9.79 -4.00 10.38
CA ILE A 236 -10.91 -3.07 10.53
C ILE A 236 -11.07 -2.68 12.00
N ASP A 237 -10.90 -3.60 12.95
CA ASP A 237 -10.93 -3.26 14.39
C ASP A 237 -9.89 -2.20 14.75
N GLU A 238 -8.69 -2.27 14.16
CA GLU A 238 -7.64 -1.26 14.35
C GLU A 238 -8.05 0.12 13.79
N LEU A 239 -8.77 0.14 12.67
CA LEU A 239 -9.36 1.35 12.09
C LEU A 239 -10.41 1.98 13.02
N LEU A 240 -11.24 1.15 13.65
CA LEU A 240 -12.33 1.60 14.54
C LEU A 240 -11.84 2.12 15.89
N ILE A 241 -10.79 1.50 16.43
CA ILE A 241 -10.16 1.94 17.69
C ILE A 241 -9.25 3.16 17.44
N ASP A 242 -8.96 3.50 16.18
CA ASP A 242 -8.12 4.62 15.77
C ASP A 242 -6.72 4.54 16.41
N SER A 243 -6.11 3.35 16.30
CA SER A 243 -4.82 3.04 16.90
C SER A 243 -3.63 3.64 16.11
N VAL A 244 -2.44 3.59 16.68
CA VAL A 244 -1.19 3.98 15.99
C VAL A 244 -0.82 3.03 14.84
N PHE A 245 -1.51 1.90 14.69
CA PHE A 245 -1.26 0.87 13.68
C PHE A 245 -2.20 0.94 12.48
N VAL A 246 -3.10 1.93 12.41
CA VAL A 246 -4.06 2.08 11.29
C VAL A 246 -3.36 2.04 9.93
N LEU A 247 -2.29 2.79 9.72
CA LEU A 247 -1.61 2.82 8.40
C LEU A 247 -1.03 1.45 8.01
N PRO A 248 -0.20 0.80 8.84
CA PRO A 248 0.33 -0.51 8.50
C PRO A 248 -0.78 -1.56 8.31
N THR A 249 -1.87 -1.51 9.08
CA THR A 249 -2.99 -2.45 8.90
C THR A 249 -3.81 -2.16 7.64
N LEU A 250 -3.96 -0.90 7.20
CA LEU A 250 -4.56 -0.58 5.90
C LEU A 250 -3.74 -1.13 4.74
N LYS A 251 -2.41 -0.94 4.77
CA LYS A 251 -1.50 -1.54 3.78
C LYS A 251 -1.59 -3.07 3.77
N HIS A 252 -1.64 -3.67 4.96
CA HIS A 252 -1.77 -5.12 5.09
C HIS A 252 -3.11 -5.62 4.55
N MET A 253 -4.21 -4.96 4.90
CA MET A 253 -5.56 -5.28 4.43
C MET A 253 -5.64 -5.24 2.90
N GLN A 254 -5.08 -4.21 2.27
CA GLN A 254 -4.99 -4.12 0.80
C GLN A 254 -4.24 -5.33 0.23
N ARG A 255 -3.06 -5.66 0.77
CA ARG A 255 -2.28 -6.82 0.32
C ARG A 255 -3.06 -8.14 0.44
N LEU A 256 -3.79 -8.32 1.54
CA LEU A 256 -4.63 -9.50 1.73
C LEU A 256 -5.76 -9.58 0.68
N MET A 257 -6.40 -8.45 0.36
CA MET A 257 -7.42 -8.39 -0.69
C MET A 257 -6.85 -8.67 -2.08
N MET A 258 -5.60 -8.27 -2.35
CA MET A 258 -4.88 -8.55 -3.60
C MET A 258 -4.52 -10.02 -3.82
N LEU A 259 -4.61 -10.88 -2.79
CA LEU A 259 -4.45 -12.33 -2.96
C LEU A 259 -5.65 -12.97 -3.68
N VAL A 260 -6.79 -12.27 -3.75
CA VAL A 260 -7.97 -12.72 -4.48
C VAL A 260 -7.79 -12.37 -5.96
N PRO A 261 -7.99 -13.32 -6.89
CA PRO A 261 -7.76 -13.07 -8.31
C PRO A 261 -8.74 -12.01 -8.86
N GLU A 262 -8.26 -11.21 -9.81
CA GLU A 262 -9.06 -10.16 -10.44
C GLU A 262 -10.23 -10.73 -11.23
N ASN A 263 -10.00 -11.83 -11.96
CA ASN A 263 -10.98 -12.49 -12.82
C ASN A 263 -11.07 -13.99 -12.55
N ASP A 264 -12.26 -14.54 -12.79
CA ASP A 264 -12.55 -15.97 -12.64
C ASP A 264 -12.08 -16.73 -13.90
N PHE A 265 -10.77 -17.02 -13.98
CA PHE A 265 -10.18 -17.74 -15.13
C PHE A 265 -10.36 -19.27 -15.07
N CYS A 266 -11.04 -19.81 -14.05
CA CYS A 266 -11.16 -21.25 -13.83
C CYS A 266 -12.59 -21.76 -14.08
N TYR A 267 -12.71 -23.01 -14.53
CA TYR A 267 -13.98 -23.72 -14.77
C TYR A 267 -14.80 -24.03 -13.49
N GLY A 268 -14.45 -23.42 -12.36
CA GLY A 268 -15.19 -23.50 -11.10
C GLY A 268 -15.32 -22.11 -10.53
N LYS A 269 -16.55 -21.70 -10.20
CA LYS A 269 -16.90 -20.36 -9.73
C LYS A 269 -16.09 -20.00 -8.48
N ARG A 270 -15.01 -19.23 -8.61
CA ARG A 270 -14.30 -18.62 -7.48
C ARG A 270 -14.72 -17.16 -7.40
N MET A 271 -14.86 -16.68 -6.17
CA MET A 271 -15.19 -15.29 -5.93
C MET A 271 -14.07 -14.40 -6.47
N THR A 272 -14.43 -13.44 -7.31
CA THR A 272 -13.50 -12.41 -7.82
C THR A 272 -13.11 -11.42 -6.72
N ARG A 273 -12.00 -10.70 -6.92
CA ARG A 273 -11.58 -9.65 -5.99
C ARG A 273 -12.65 -8.58 -5.77
N ALA A 274 -13.34 -8.18 -6.84
CA ALA A 274 -14.43 -7.20 -6.75
C ALA A 274 -15.59 -7.73 -5.88
N GLU A 275 -16.03 -8.97 -6.11
CA GLU A 275 -17.08 -9.60 -5.29
C GLU A 275 -16.66 -9.77 -3.83
N PHE A 276 -15.39 -10.11 -3.57
CA PHE A 276 -14.85 -10.23 -2.23
C PHE A 276 -14.83 -8.90 -1.48
N ILE A 277 -14.30 -7.85 -2.11
CA ILE A 277 -14.28 -6.49 -1.55
C ILE A 277 -15.72 -5.99 -1.34
N SER A 278 -16.62 -6.24 -2.29
CA SER A 278 -18.04 -5.89 -2.16
C SER A 278 -18.72 -6.59 -0.99
N THR A 279 -18.40 -7.86 -0.75
CA THR A 279 -18.93 -8.60 0.42
C THR A 279 -18.43 -7.97 1.71
N ILE A 280 -17.13 -7.67 1.82
CA ILE A 280 -16.56 -6.99 2.99
C ILE A 280 -17.22 -5.62 3.19
N GLN A 281 -17.42 -4.86 2.12
CA GLN A 281 -18.08 -3.56 2.16
C GLN A 281 -19.52 -3.67 2.68
N GLN A 282 -20.28 -4.67 2.23
CA GLN A 282 -21.66 -4.91 2.69
C GLN A 282 -21.72 -5.26 4.17
N ASP A 283 -20.78 -6.09 4.64
CA ASP A 283 -20.78 -6.60 6.01
C ASP A 283 -20.26 -5.57 7.03
N THR A 284 -19.34 -4.70 6.62
CA THR A 284 -18.58 -3.83 7.55
C THR A 284 -18.77 -2.34 7.32
N ALA A 285 -19.38 -1.94 6.19
CA ALA A 285 -19.46 -0.55 5.75
C ALA A 285 -18.08 0.14 5.69
N LEU A 286 -17.05 -0.58 5.23
CA LEU A 286 -15.65 -0.17 5.24
C LEU A 286 -15.40 1.24 4.68
N CYS A 287 -15.98 1.61 3.54
CA CYS A 287 -15.84 2.95 2.96
C CYS A 287 -16.34 4.07 3.90
N SER A 288 -17.40 3.81 4.69
CA SER A 288 -17.89 4.77 5.70
C SER A 288 -16.86 4.92 6.81
N ARG A 289 -16.41 3.80 7.38
CA ARG A 289 -15.44 3.79 8.49
C ARG A 289 -14.10 4.40 8.09
N LEU A 290 -13.66 4.19 6.86
CA LEU A 290 -12.45 4.82 6.34
C LEU A 290 -12.62 6.34 6.15
N SER A 291 -13.77 6.78 5.63
CA SER A 291 -14.08 8.21 5.48
C SER A 291 -14.15 8.93 6.82
N GLU A 292 -14.79 8.31 7.81
CA GLU A 292 -14.84 8.76 9.20
C GLU A 292 -13.43 8.84 9.80
N ASN A 293 -12.58 7.83 9.57
CA ASN A 293 -11.20 7.85 10.07
C ASN A 293 -10.34 8.95 9.41
N VAL A 294 -10.56 9.26 8.12
CA VAL A 294 -9.90 10.42 7.47
C VAL A 294 -10.30 11.72 8.18
N SER A 295 -11.60 11.91 8.46
CA SER A 295 -12.11 13.07 9.19
C SER A 295 -11.55 13.18 10.61
N LEU A 296 -11.56 12.07 11.35
CA LEU A 296 -11.00 11.99 12.71
C LEU A 296 -9.51 12.35 12.72
N TYR A 297 -8.74 11.83 11.78
CA TYR A 297 -7.34 12.17 11.65
C TYR A 297 -7.14 13.68 11.34
N MET A 298 -7.91 14.23 10.41
CA MET A 298 -7.85 15.66 10.09
C MET A 298 -8.30 16.55 11.26
N ASP A 299 -9.22 16.09 12.11
CA ASP A 299 -9.56 16.74 13.38
C ASP A 299 -8.35 16.77 14.34
N LYS A 300 -7.62 15.66 14.47
CA LYS A 300 -6.37 15.61 15.28
C LYS A 300 -5.33 16.62 14.76
N VAL A 301 -5.12 16.69 13.46
CA VAL A 301 -4.20 17.68 12.84
C VAL A 301 -4.64 19.10 13.18
N ARG A 302 -5.92 19.43 12.97
CA ARG A 302 -6.48 20.76 13.28
C ARG A 302 -6.31 21.12 14.75
N ASN A 303 -6.62 20.21 15.66
CA ASN A 303 -6.48 20.44 17.09
C ASN A 303 -5.00 20.64 17.49
N THR A 304 -4.09 19.85 16.92
CA THR A 304 -2.65 19.94 17.22
C THR A 304 -2.05 21.25 16.73
N VAL A 305 -2.43 21.70 15.53
CA VAL A 305 -1.97 22.98 14.97
C VAL A 305 -2.57 24.15 15.73
N SER A 306 -3.85 24.09 16.09
CA SER A 306 -4.52 25.17 16.85
C SER A 306 -3.93 25.35 18.26
N ASN A 307 -3.46 24.27 18.89
CA ASN A 307 -2.86 24.30 20.22
C ASN A 307 -1.37 24.72 20.21
N ARG A 308 -0.72 24.82 19.04
CA ARG A 308 0.68 25.26 18.96
C ARG A 308 0.77 26.78 19.09
N SER A 309 1.57 27.23 20.06
CA SER A 309 1.83 28.66 20.30
C SER A 309 2.82 29.29 19.31
N GLN A 310 3.52 28.49 18.50
CA GLN A 310 4.48 28.96 17.50
C GLN A 310 4.00 28.61 16.08
N PRO A 311 4.13 29.54 15.11
CA PRO A 311 3.72 29.28 13.73
C PRO A 311 4.63 28.21 13.10
N CYS A 312 4.02 27.28 12.36
CA CYS A 312 4.69 26.21 11.60
C CYS A 312 5.50 26.74 10.39
N ASN A 313 6.37 27.72 10.60
CA ASN A 313 6.99 28.49 9.52
C ASN A 313 8.34 27.94 9.02
N GLU A 314 8.91 26.92 9.65
CA GLU A 314 10.27 26.43 9.30
C GLU A 314 10.35 24.98 8.82
N ALA A 315 9.32 24.15 9.02
CA ALA A 315 9.33 22.75 8.59
C ALA A 315 8.23 22.48 7.54
N ASP A 316 8.53 21.65 6.55
CA ASP A 316 7.55 21.18 5.56
C ASP A 316 6.37 20.51 6.29
N PRO A 317 5.14 21.04 6.17
CA PRO A 317 3.96 20.49 6.84
C PRO A 317 3.73 19.00 6.56
N GLY A 318 4.12 18.53 5.37
CA GLY A 318 4.02 17.12 4.99
C GLY A 318 4.90 16.18 5.82
N SER A 319 6.06 16.67 6.26
CA SER A 319 7.03 15.91 7.05
C SER A 319 6.72 15.84 8.56
N MET A 320 5.74 16.62 9.02
CA MET A 320 5.37 16.67 10.44
C MET A 320 4.66 15.38 10.88
N VAL A 321 4.87 14.98 12.13
CA VAL A 321 4.16 13.84 12.75
C VAL A 321 3.12 14.39 13.73
N PHE A 322 1.85 14.22 13.40
CA PHE A 322 0.72 14.64 14.24
C PHE A 322 0.12 13.49 15.05
N ASP A 323 0.30 12.24 14.59
CA ASP A 323 -0.27 11.06 15.20
C ASP A 323 0.67 9.86 15.03
N GLY A 324 1.02 9.22 16.16
CA GLY A 324 1.90 8.06 16.19
C GLY A 324 3.29 8.33 15.62
N ARG A 325 3.65 7.59 14.56
CA ARG A 325 5.03 7.47 14.03
C ARG A 325 5.16 7.84 12.55
N TYR A 326 4.05 8.16 11.89
CA TYR A 326 4.02 8.40 10.45
C TYR A 326 3.89 9.88 10.13
N THR A 327 4.51 10.32 9.04
CA THR A 327 4.41 11.71 8.59
C THR A 327 2.97 12.05 8.20
N HIS A 328 2.65 13.34 8.19
CA HIS A 328 1.33 13.80 7.78
C HIS A 328 1.04 13.44 6.32
N CYS A 329 2.05 13.53 5.46
CA CYS A 329 1.96 13.10 4.07
C CYS A 329 1.65 11.60 3.97
N ASP A 330 2.31 10.74 4.75
CA ASP A 330 2.05 9.29 4.74
C ASP A 330 0.63 8.96 5.22
N ASN A 331 0.16 9.66 6.26
CA ASN A 331 -1.19 9.49 6.78
C ASN A 331 -2.27 9.76 5.75
N LEU A 332 -2.13 10.82 4.95
CA LEU A 332 -3.06 11.11 3.86
C LEU A 332 -2.89 10.14 2.72
N ARG A 333 -1.65 9.93 2.25
CA ARG A 333 -1.37 9.07 1.09
C ARG A 333 -1.91 7.65 1.28
N VAL A 334 -1.65 7.03 2.43
CA VAL A 334 -2.07 5.63 2.69
C VAL A 334 -3.58 5.53 2.78
N ARG A 335 -4.25 6.42 3.52
CA ARG A 335 -5.72 6.38 3.67
C ARG A 335 -6.45 6.62 2.36
N LEU A 336 -6.03 7.64 1.60
CA LEU A 336 -6.68 8.01 0.35
C LEU A 336 -6.37 7.00 -0.76
N SER A 337 -5.15 6.45 -0.82
CA SER A 337 -4.82 5.37 -1.73
C SER A 337 -5.61 4.11 -1.44
N PHE A 338 -5.87 3.80 -0.17
CA PHE A 338 -6.67 2.63 0.20
C PHE A 338 -8.15 2.85 -0.15
N LEU A 339 -8.69 4.07 0.07
CA LEU A 339 -10.06 4.40 -0.36
C LEU A 339 -10.20 4.25 -1.88
N HIS A 340 -9.26 4.80 -2.65
CA HIS A 340 -9.26 4.66 -4.11
C HIS A 340 -9.21 3.18 -4.53
N PHE A 341 -8.34 2.37 -3.91
CA PHE A 341 -8.28 0.93 -4.15
C PHE A 341 -9.64 0.24 -3.91
N LEU A 342 -10.33 0.54 -2.81
CA LEU A 342 -11.65 -0.06 -2.53
C LEU A 342 -12.68 0.28 -3.61
N LEU A 343 -12.68 1.51 -4.11
CA LEU A 343 -13.60 1.96 -5.14
C LEU A 343 -13.31 1.28 -6.49
N THR A 344 -12.06 1.34 -6.93
CA THR A 344 -11.64 0.82 -8.23
C THR A 344 -11.62 -0.71 -8.29
N ASP A 345 -10.91 -1.38 -7.37
CA ASP A 345 -10.78 -2.85 -7.37
C ASP A 345 -12.03 -3.55 -6.83
N GLY A 346 -12.81 -2.85 -5.99
CA GLY A 346 -14.09 -3.34 -5.48
C GLY A 346 -15.28 -3.05 -6.38
N GLN A 347 -15.10 -2.24 -7.43
CA GLN A 347 -16.19 -1.71 -8.27
C GLN A 347 -17.31 -1.08 -7.42
N LEU A 348 -16.90 -0.30 -6.41
CA LEU A 348 -17.78 0.34 -5.45
C LEU A 348 -17.99 1.80 -5.83
N TRP A 349 -19.15 2.35 -5.43
CA TRP A 349 -19.38 3.78 -5.50
C TRP A 349 -19.17 4.45 -4.15
N LEU A 350 -18.52 5.61 -4.18
CA LEU A 350 -18.48 6.50 -3.04
C LEU A 350 -19.84 7.19 -2.90
N MET A 351 -20.53 6.90 -1.80
CA MET A 351 -21.87 7.42 -1.54
C MET A 351 -21.80 8.88 -1.07
N THR A 352 -22.88 9.64 -1.32
CA THR A 352 -22.96 11.08 -0.99
C THR A 352 -22.48 11.45 0.43
N PRO A 353 -22.86 10.72 1.51
CA PRO A 353 -22.38 11.06 2.86
C PRO A 353 -20.87 10.98 2.99
N GLN A 354 -20.26 9.93 2.44
CA GLN A 354 -18.82 9.66 2.47
C GLN A 354 -18.06 10.71 1.65
N ALA A 355 -18.57 11.01 0.44
CA ALA A 355 -18.01 12.04 -0.42
C ALA A 355 -18.02 13.43 0.26
N ASN A 356 -19.13 13.79 0.91
CA ASN A 356 -19.20 15.05 1.66
C ASN A 356 -18.23 15.06 2.83
N GLU A 357 -18.14 13.97 3.58
CA GLU A 357 -17.25 13.86 4.72
C GLU A 357 -15.77 14.04 4.34
N VAL A 358 -15.28 13.30 3.34
CA VAL A 358 -13.90 13.41 2.86
C VAL A 358 -13.62 14.79 2.25
N TRP A 359 -14.57 15.35 1.49
CA TRP A 359 -14.44 16.70 0.93
C TRP A 359 -14.38 17.78 2.03
N ASP A 360 -15.20 17.67 3.07
CA ASP A 360 -15.15 18.64 4.18
C ASP A 360 -13.82 18.55 4.93
N ALA A 361 -13.33 17.33 5.17
CA ALA A 361 -12.08 17.10 5.89
C ALA A 361 -10.84 17.63 5.16
N LEU A 362 -10.74 17.38 3.84
CA LEU A 362 -9.55 17.71 3.05
C LEU A 362 -9.65 19.04 2.32
N VAL A 363 -10.82 19.41 1.81
CA VAL A 363 -10.97 20.57 0.92
C VAL A 363 -11.42 21.80 1.67
N VAL A 364 -12.57 21.71 2.35
CA VAL A 364 -13.20 22.86 3.04
C VAL A 364 -12.45 23.22 4.31
N ARG A 365 -12.08 22.23 5.13
CA ARG A 365 -11.43 22.41 6.44
C ARG A 365 -9.96 22.01 6.44
N SER A 366 -9.27 22.16 5.31
CA SER A 366 -7.81 22.00 5.25
C SER A 366 -7.11 23.03 6.13
N VAL A 367 -6.05 22.58 6.79
CA VAL A 367 -5.07 23.40 7.50
C VAL A 367 -3.99 23.88 6.55
N PHE A 368 -3.52 22.99 5.68
CA PHE A 368 -2.45 23.26 4.73
C PHE A 368 -2.93 23.13 3.29
N GLU A 369 -2.37 23.92 2.38
CA GLU A 369 -2.81 23.92 0.97
C GLU A 369 -2.62 22.56 0.30
N TYR A 370 -1.55 21.82 0.64
CA TYR A 370 -1.27 20.54 0.01
C TYR A 370 -2.29 19.45 0.37
N GLU A 371 -2.95 19.53 1.53
CA GLU A 371 -4.05 18.61 1.90
C GLU A 371 -5.23 18.80 0.94
N ARG A 372 -5.53 20.07 0.60
CA ARG A 372 -6.55 20.42 -0.37
C ARG A 372 -6.19 19.88 -1.75
N THR A 373 -4.92 19.94 -2.13
CA THR A 373 -4.42 19.33 -3.37
C THR A 373 -4.69 17.83 -3.42
N PHE A 374 -4.41 17.09 -2.33
CA PHE A 374 -4.76 15.67 -2.25
C PHE A 374 -6.27 15.43 -2.39
N GLY A 375 -7.09 16.26 -1.75
CA GLY A 375 -8.54 16.21 -1.90
C GLY A 375 -8.98 16.40 -3.36
N PHE A 376 -8.48 17.44 -4.04
CA PHE A 376 -8.80 17.69 -5.45
C PHE A 376 -8.36 16.54 -6.37
N GLN A 377 -7.14 16.03 -6.20
CA GLN A 377 -6.63 14.91 -7.00
C GLN A 377 -7.49 13.66 -6.80
N LEU A 378 -7.85 13.34 -5.56
CA LEU A 378 -8.71 12.19 -5.26
C LEU A 378 -10.07 12.30 -5.95
N PHE A 379 -10.77 13.43 -5.82
CA PHE A 379 -12.10 13.61 -6.45
C PHE A 379 -12.04 13.70 -7.97
N ALA A 380 -10.98 14.31 -8.52
CA ALA A 380 -10.70 14.29 -9.95
C ALA A 380 -10.57 12.85 -10.48
N THR A 381 -9.72 12.04 -9.84
CA THR A 381 -9.50 10.63 -10.21
C THR A 381 -10.77 9.80 -10.06
N MET A 382 -11.49 9.92 -8.94
CA MET A 382 -12.73 9.17 -8.72
C MET A 382 -13.79 9.50 -9.78
N GLN A 383 -13.90 10.77 -10.19
CA GLN A 383 -14.86 11.13 -11.23
C GLN A 383 -14.43 10.68 -12.63
N ASP A 384 -13.13 10.63 -12.91
CA ASP A 384 -12.60 10.14 -14.19
C ASP A 384 -12.79 8.62 -14.36
N HIS A 385 -12.80 7.88 -13.24
CA HIS A 385 -13.06 6.44 -13.19
C HIS A 385 -14.53 6.06 -12.94
N ASP A 386 -15.45 7.03 -12.88
CA ASP A 386 -16.88 6.80 -12.54
C ASP A 386 -17.11 6.11 -11.17
N ASP A 387 -16.22 6.34 -10.21
CA ASP A 387 -16.27 5.80 -8.83
C ASP A 387 -17.24 6.58 -7.92
N ILE A 388 -17.80 7.70 -8.40
CA ILE A 388 -18.78 8.51 -7.65
C ILE A 388 -20.19 8.06 -8.03
N ASP A 389 -21.09 7.90 -7.04
CA ASP A 389 -22.49 7.56 -7.31
C ASP A 389 -23.10 8.50 -8.37
N PRO A 390 -23.56 7.99 -9.52
CA PRO A 390 -24.13 8.81 -10.60
C PRO A 390 -25.32 9.68 -10.17
N LYS A 391 -26.01 9.29 -9.08
CA LYS A 391 -27.10 10.07 -8.47
C LYS A 391 -26.57 11.22 -7.63
N ALA A 392 -25.37 11.10 -7.08
CA ALA A 392 -24.71 12.13 -6.28
C ALA A 392 -24.11 13.24 -7.16
N LEU A 393 -23.64 12.92 -8.37
CA LEU A 393 -22.90 13.82 -9.27
C LEU A 393 -23.44 15.26 -9.32
N ASP A 394 -24.72 15.43 -9.70
CA ASP A 394 -25.31 16.76 -9.87
C ASP A 394 -25.41 17.53 -8.55
N SER A 395 -25.78 16.83 -7.48
CA SER A 395 -25.92 17.42 -6.16
C SER A 395 -24.56 17.82 -5.58
N PHE A 396 -23.54 16.98 -5.75
CA PHE A 396 -22.19 17.24 -5.28
C PHE A 396 -21.55 18.40 -6.04
N PHE A 397 -21.70 18.41 -7.37
CA PHE A 397 -21.22 19.51 -8.19
C PHE A 397 -21.82 20.85 -7.75
N ARG A 398 -23.14 20.94 -7.58
CA ARG A 398 -23.83 22.18 -7.21
C ARG A 398 -23.58 22.62 -5.76
N SER A 399 -23.56 21.68 -4.82
CA SER A 399 -23.50 22.00 -3.38
C SER A 399 -22.08 22.10 -2.83
N ARG A 400 -21.08 21.55 -3.52
CA ARG A 400 -19.69 21.48 -3.04
C ARG A 400 -18.73 22.19 -3.97
N ILE A 401 -18.64 21.73 -5.23
CA ILE A 401 -17.65 22.23 -6.18
C ILE A 401 -17.94 23.69 -6.55
N LEU A 402 -19.19 24.02 -6.90
CA LEU A 402 -19.60 25.38 -7.25
C LEU A 402 -19.67 26.34 -6.05
N GLN A 403 -19.62 25.83 -4.81
CA GLN A 403 -19.67 26.65 -3.60
C GLN A 403 -18.28 26.94 -3.02
N LEU A 404 -17.23 26.35 -3.58
CA LEU A 404 -15.87 26.56 -3.09
C LEU A 404 -15.39 27.98 -3.46
N PRO A 405 -14.79 28.75 -2.54
CA PRO A 405 -14.19 30.02 -2.90
C PRO A 405 -13.08 29.86 -3.95
N VAL A 406 -13.16 30.61 -5.05
CA VAL A 406 -12.26 30.47 -6.21
C VAL A 406 -10.81 30.85 -5.91
N GLU A 407 -10.55 31.58 -4.83
CA GLU A 407 -9.21 31.93 -4.35
C GLU A 407 -8.46 30.72 -3.77
N LEU A 408 -9.19 29.70 -3.31
CA LEU A 408 -8.65 28.46 -2.75
C LEU A 408 -8.26 27.44 -3.83
N LEU A 409 -8.64 27.68 -5.08
CA LEU A 409 -8.28 26.82 -6.21
C LEU A 409 -6.81 26.99 -6.57
N ASN A 410 -6.11 25.86 -6.63
CA ASN A 410 -4.87 25.69 -7.35
C ASN A 410 -5.12 24.94 -8.67
N GLU A 411 -4.06 24.58 -9.39
CA GLU A 411 -4.13 23.89 -10.67
C GLU A 411 -4.90 22.57 -10.59
N GLU A 412 -4.67 21.78 -9.54
CA GLU A 412 -5.39 20.53 -9.29
C GLU A 412 -6.87 20.78 -8.96
N GLY A 413 -7.17 21.82 -8.19
CA GLY A 413 -8.55 22.23 -7.92
C GLY A 413 -9.31 22.64 -9.17
N PHE A 414 -8.64 23.35 -10.09
CA PHE A 414 -9.23 23.66 -11.39
C PHE A 414 -9.42 22.41 -12.26
N SER A 415 -8.45 21.49 -12.23
CA SER A 415 -8.57 20.20 -12.93
C SER A 415 -9.78 19.41 -12.42
N CYS A 416 -9.94 19.31 -11.09
CA CYS A 416 -11.10 18.70 -10.46
C CYS A 416 -12.41 19.38 -10.90
N PHE A 417 -12.49 20.72 -10.85
CA PHE A 417 -13.66 21.44 -11.36
C PHE A 417 -13.95 21.10 -12.83
N LYS A 418 -12.94 21.12 -13.70
CA LYS A 418 -13.07 20.84 -15.13
C LYS A 418 -13.64 19.45 -15.38
N ILE A 419 -13.13 18.42 -14.70
CA ILE A 419 -13.60 17.03 -14.86
C ILE A 419 -15.09 16.91 -14.53
N PHE A 420 -15.52 17.43 -13.38
CA PHE A 420 -16.93 17.42 -13.00
C PHE A 420 -17.81 18.27 -13.92
N TRP A 421 -17.33 19.46 -14.30
CA TRP A 421 -18.04 20.36 -15.19
C TRP A 421 -18.30 19.71 -16.55
N ILE A 422 -17.31 18.99 -17.09
CA ILE A 422 -17.48 18.19 -18.32
C ILE A 422 -18.47 17.04 -18.09
N ALA A 423 -18.33 16.28 -17.00
CA ALA A 423 -19.19 15.13 -16.71
C ALA A 423 -20.68 15.53 -16.60
N VAL A 424 -20.97 16.60 -15.86
CA VAL A 424 -22.33 17.14 -15.70
C VAL A 424 -22.89 17.64 -17.03
N ASN A 425 -22.12 18.43 -17.80
CA ASN A 425 -22.62 18.96 -19.06
C ASN A 425 -22.75 17.88 -20.16
N LYS A 426 -21.95 16.81 -20.13
CA LYS A 426 -22.16 15.60 -20.94
C LYS A 426 -23.45 14.88 -20.57
N LYS A 427 -23.70 14.66 -19.27
CA LYS A 427 -24.93 14.05 -18.75
C LYS A 427 -26.17 14.85 -19.16
N CYS A 428 -26.08 16.18 -19.14
CA CYS A 428 -27.12 17.09 -19.61
C CYS A 428 -27.20 17.22 -21.15
N LYS A 429 -26.35 16.52 -21.92
CA LYS A 429 -26.26 16.58 -23.39
C LYS A 429 -25.90 17.95 -23.97
N LYS A 430 -25.37 18.85 -23.12
CA LYS A 430 -24.92 20.21 -23.51
C LYS A 430 -23.52 20.19 -24.13
N LEU A 431 -22.71 19.19 -23.78
CA LEU A 431 -21.45 18.88 -24.43
C LEU A 431 -21.51 17.49 -25.06
N HIS A 432 -20.92 17.37 -26.25
CA HIS A 432 -20.76 16.10 -26.96
C HIS A 432 -19.28 15.81 -27.19
N GLN A 433 -18.87 14.55 -27.01
CA GLN A 433 -17.54 14.08 -27.35
C GLN A 433 -17.65 13.21 -28.61
N PRO A 434 -17.13 13.66 -29.77
CA PRO A 434 -17.29 12.93 -31.04
C PRO A 434 -16.58 11.58 -31.07
N THR A 435 -15.51 11.43 -30.29
CA THR A 435 -14.70 10.22 -30.24
C THR A 435 -14.27 9.96 -28.80
N GLU A 436 -14.65 8.80 -28.27
CA GLU A 436 -14.23 8.38 -26.93
C GLU A 436 -12.71 8.39 -26.80
N GLY A 437 -12.21 8.87 -25.67
CA GLY A 437 -10.78 8.99 -25.40
C GLY A 437 -10.07 10.20 -26.02
N ILE A 438 -10.69 10.95 -26.95
CA ILE A 438 -10.12 12.20 -27.47
C ILE A 438 -10.65 13.38 -26.64
N PRO A 439 -9.80 14.21 -26.00
CA PRO A 439 -10.22 15.31 -25.13
C PRO A 439 -10.70 16.52 -25.94
N HIS A 440 -11.62 16.30 -26.88
CA HIS A 440 -12.23 17.31 -27.73
C HIS A 440 -13.75 17.27 -27.55
N TYR A 441 -14.35 18.43 -27.25
CA TYR A 441 -15.77 18.55 -26.94
C TYR A 441 -16.42 19.55 -27.88
N LEU A 442 -17.58 19.17 -28.41
CA LEU A 442 -18.45 20.03 -29.19
C LEU A 442 -19.56 20.57 -28.28
N LEU A 443 -19.81 21.86 -28.39
CA LEU A 443 -20.89 22.53 -27.69
C LEU A 443 -22.22 22.27 -28.41
N ASN A 444 -23.22 21.75 -27.70
CA ASN A 444 -24.57 21.55 -28.22
C ASN A 444 -25.55 22.63 -27.74
N ASP A 445 -25.31 23.17 -26.55
CA ASP A 445 -26.19 24.14 -25.87
C ASP A 445 -25.34 25.20 -25.14
N PHE A 446 -25.73 26.46 -25.27
CA PHE A 446 -25.06 27.60 -24.67
C PHE A 446 -25.24 27.71 -23.15
N GLU A 447 -26.31 27.15 -22.60
CA GLU A 447 -26.67 27.27 -21.18
C GLU A 447 -25.93 26.23 -20.32
N LEU A 448 -24.60 26.24 -20.32
CA LEU A 448 -23.79 25.27 -19.57
C LEU A 448 -23.97 25.40 -18.05
N GLU A 449 -24.07 24.25 -17.37
CA GLU A 449 -24.11 24.21 -15.90
C GLU A 449 -22.78 24.70 -15.32
N GLY A 450 -22.83 25.54 -14.27
CA GLY A 450 -21.62 26.06 -13.62
C GLY A 450 -20.86 27.13 -14.42
N MET A 451 -21.45 27.68 -15.49
CA MET A 451 -20.81 28.71 -16.31
C MET A 451 -20.53 30.01 -15.54
N ASP A 452 -21.41 30.41 -14.61
CA ASP A 452 -21.18 31.59 -13.78
C ASP A 452 -19.98 31.38 -12.83
N TYR A 453 -19.82 30.19 -12.28
CA TYR A 453 -18.64 29.86 -11.47
C TYR A 453 -17.36 29.84 -12.32
N LEU A 454 -17.38 29.34 -13.56
CA LEU A 454 -16.24 29.45 -14.48
C LEU A 454 -15.83 30.92 -14.72
N TRP A 455 -16.81 31.81 -14.87
CA TRP A 455 -16.56 33.25 -14.94
C TRP A 455 -15.94 33.80 -13.65
N GLU A 456 -16.42 33.39 -12.48
CA GLU A 456 -15.82 33.77 -11.21
C GLU A 456 -14.36 33.31 -11.10
N ILE A 457 -14.04 32.08 -11.53
CA ILE A 457 -12.67 31.58 -11.59
C ILE A 457 -11.81 32.47 -12.49
N MET A 458 -12.27 32.75 -13.72
CA MET A 458 -11.55 33.61 -14.66
C MET A 458 -11.27 34.98 -14.05
N LEU A 459 -12.21 35.57 -13.32
CA LEU A 459 -12.09 36.93 -12.80
C LEU A 459 -11.28 37.01 -11.51
N GLN A 460 -11.43 36.06 -10.59
CA GLN A 460 -11.00 36.22 -9.19
C GLN A 460 -9.92 35.23 -8.74
N ALA A 461 -9.79 34.07 -9.40
CA ALA A 461 -8.81 33.05 -9.00
C ALA A 461 -7.35 33.50 -9.22
N ARG A 462 -6.41 32.67 -8.75
CA ARG A 462 -4.96 32.83 -8.97
C ARG A 462 -4.63 32.92 -10.46
N ASN A 463 -3.53 33.59 -10.82
CA ASN A 463 -3.22 33.89 -12.23
C ASN A 463 -3.11 32.64 -13.12
N THR A 464 -2.48 31.58 -12.63
CA THR A 464 -2.33 30.31 -13.36
C THR A 464 -3.69 29.67 -13.61
N VAL A 465 -4.51 29.54 -12.56
CA VAL A 465 -5.87 28.99 -12.61
C VAL A 465 -6.80 29.81 -13.51
N ALA A 466 -6.81 31.13 -13.39
CA ALA A 466 -7.62 32.00 -14.25
C ALA A 466 -7.28 31.87 -15.73
N ARG A 467 -6.00 31.65 -16.05
CA ARG A 467 -5.56 31.37 -17.42
C ARG A 467 -6.07 30.01 -17.90
N LEU A 468 -5.99 28.96 -17.09
CA LEU A 468 -6.53 27.64 -17.43
C LEU A 468 -8.05 27.70 -17.66
N ALA A 469 -8.77 28.46 -16.83
CA ALA A 469 -10.20 28.72 -16.98
C ALA A 469 -10.52 29.46 -18.29
N THR A 470 -9.72 30.47 -18.65
CA THR A 470 -9.86 31.18 -19.92
C THR A 470 -9.65 30.24 -21.10
N LEU A 471 -8.65 29.35 -21.05
CA LEU A 471 -8.40 28.37 -22.10
C LEU A 471 -9.56 27.39 -22.26
N LEU A 472 -10.11 26.87 -21.15
CA LEU A 472 -11.29 25.99 -21.19
C LEU A 472 -12.51 26.72 -21.77
N TRP A 473 -12.73 27.97 -21.35
CA TRP A 473 -13.84 28.79 -21.81
C TRP A 473 -13.76 29.05 -23.32
N VAL A 474 -12.57 29.40 -23.84
CA VAL A 474 -12.35 29.57 -25.28
C VAL A 474 -12.55 28.26 -26.02
N ASP A 475 -11.89 27.18 -25.57
CA ASP A 475 -11.92 25.87 -26.22
C ASP A 475 -13.35 25.36 -26.41
N VAL A 476 -14.21 25.49 -25.41
CA VAL A 476 -15.60 25.02 -25.52
C VAL A 476 -16.44 25.93 -26.42
N LEU A 477 -16.33 27.24 -26.27
CA LEU A 477 -17.18 28.18 -27.01
C LEU A 477 -16.73 28.41 -28.46
N SER A 478 -15.47 28.09 -28.79
CA SER A 478 -14.97 28.14 -30.16
C SER A 478 -15.29 26.88 -30.98
N ASN A 479 -15.80 25.82 -30.34
CA ASN A 479 -16.11 24.54 -30.98
C ASN A 479 -17.61 24.19 -30.91
N PRO A 480 -18.51 24.99 -31.51
CA PRO A 480 -19.93 24.66 -31.60
C PRO A 480 -20.18 23.46 -32.51
N HIS A 481 -21.09 22.58 -32.10
CA HIS A 481 -21.53 21.46 -32.93
C HIS A 481 -22.35 22.00 -34.11
N THR A 482 -21.73 22.09 -35.28
CA THR A 482 -22.30 22.76 -36.47
C THR A 482 -23.63 22.16 -36.96
N GLU A 483 -23.87 20.88 -36.69
CA GLU A 483 -25.16 20.23 -37.03
C GLU A 483 -26.29 20.54 -36.03
N VAL A 484 -25.96 20.94 -34.80
CA VAL A 484 -26.93 21.18 -33.71
C VAL A 484 -27.16 22.69 -33.54
N ILE A 485 -26.08 23.48 -33.62
CA ILE A 485 -26.11 24.93 -33.48
C ILE A 485 -26.17 25.55 -34.88
N SER A 486 -27.35 25.97 -35.29
CA SER A 486 -27.59 26.62 -36.58
C SER A 486 -27.30 28.13 -36.56
N ASP A 487 -27.27 28.77 -35.38
CA ASP A 487 -27.07 30.21 -35.23
C ASP A 487 -25.77 30.55 -34.49
N LEU A 488 -24.65 30.40 -35.20
CA LEU A 488 -23.33 30.80 -34.70
C LEU A 488 -23.26 32.32 -34.39
N ALA A 489 -24.02 33.14 -35.11
CA ALA A 489 -24.04 34.58 -34.88
C ALA A 489 -24.64 34.92 -33.51
N GLN A 490 -25.69 34.20 -33.09
CA GLN A 490 -26.27 34.32 -31.75
C GLN A 490 -25.24 33.96 -30.67
N LEU A 491 -24.47 32.88 -30.84
CA LEU A 491 -23.40 32.51 -29.90
C LEU A 491 -22.37 33.63 -29.75
N ILE A 492 -21.84 34.12 -30.87
CA ILE A 492 -20.83 35.19 -30.88
C ILE A 492 -21.40 36.44 -30.21
N GLN A 493 -22.64 36.82 -30.54
CA GLN A 493 -23.29 37.99 -29.95
C GLN A 493 -23.50 37.81 -28.43
N MET A 494 -23.91 36.63 -27.98
CA MET A 494 -24.08 36.32 -26.56
C MET A 494 -22.74 36.43 -25.80
N VAL A 495 -21.68 35.83 -26.34
CA VAL A 495 -20.32 35.87 -25.76
C VAL A 495 -19.82 37.30 -25.65
N VAL A 496 -19.90 38.06 -26.74
CA VAL A 496 -19.49 39.47 -26.79
C VAL A 496 -20.30 40.31 -25.79
N ASN A 497 -21.62 40.15 -25.77
CA ASN A 497 -22.49 40.87 -24.85
C ASN A 497 -22.18 40.57 -23.38
N LYS A 498 -21.90 39.30 -23.03
CA LYS A 498 -21.49 38.92 -21.67
C LYS A 498 -20.18 39.61 -21.30
N CYS A 499 -19.16 39.58 -22.16
CA CYS A 499 -17.89 40.28 -21.94
C CYS A 499 -18.09 41.78 -21.71
N PHE A 500 -18.87 42.47 -22.55
CA PHE A 500 -19.17 43.89 -22.38
C PHE A 500 -19.95 44.20 -21.11
N THR A 501 -20.90 43.34 -20.74
CA THR A 501 -21.68 43.51 -19.51
C THR A 501 -20.79 43.41 -18.27
N VAL A 502 -19.89 42.41 -18.24
CA VAL A 502 -18.92 42.24 -17.14
C VAL A 502 -17.91 43.39 -17.11
N LEU A 503 -17.40 43.82 -18.27
CA LEU A 503 -16.50 44.97 -18.36
C LEU A 503 -17.15 46.25 -17.86
N LYS A 504 -18.39 46.52 -18.28
CA LYS A 504 -19.15 47.69 -17.85
C LYS A 504 -19.38 47.67 -16.35
N SER A 505 -19.79 46.54 -15.79
CA SER A 505 -19.99 46.38 -14.34
C SER A 505 -18.70 46.71 -13.57
N ASN A 506 -17.56 46.15 -13.97
CA ASN A 506 -16.27 46.41 -13.32
C ASN A 506 -15.80 47.88 -13.53
N HIS A 507 -16.05 48.46 -14.69
CA HIS A 507 -15.75 49.86 -14.97
C HIS A 507 -16.59 50.81 -14.09
N ASP A 508 -17.89 50.56 -13.98
CA ASP A 508 -18.80 51.32 -13.14
C ASP A 508 -18.40 51.15 -11.66
N GLU A 509 -17.96 49.95 -11.26
CA GLU A 509 -17.39 49.66 -9.94
C GLU A 509 -16.12 50.49 -9.66
N LEU A 510 -15.24 50.63 -10.67
CA LEU A 510 -13.98 51.38 -10.60
C LEU A 510 -14.20 52.89 -10.45
N ILE A 511 -15.21 53.44 -11.12
CA ILE A 511 -15.49 54.90 -11.13
C ILE A 511 -16.30 55.35 -9.92
N ASN A 512 -17.23 54.53 -9.43
CA ASN A 512 -18.24 54.96 -8.46
C ASN A 512 -17.86 54.79 -6.98
N GLY A 513 -16.56 54.66 -6.64
CA GLY A 513 -16.14 54.50 -5.24
C GLY A 513 -14.83 55.20 -4.88
N GLU A 514 -14.78 55.81 -3.70
CA GLU A 514 -13.52 56.13 -3.02
C GLU A 514 -12.86 54.81 -2.58
N ARG A 515 -12.04 54.24 -3.46
CA ARG A 515 -11.32 52.98 -3.25
C ARG A 515 -9.83 53.22 -3.13
N ASP A 516 -9.17 52.39 -2.34
CA ASP A 516 -7.71 52.37 -2.30
C ASP A 516 -7.11 51.87 -3.63
N ASP A 517 -5.81 52.07 -3.81
CA ASP A 517 -5.13 51.67 -5.05
C ASP A 517 -5.09 50.15 -5.24
N ALA A 518 -5.11 49.37 -4.15
CA ALA A 518 -5.09 47.91 -4.20
C ALA A 518 -6.42 47.32 -4.71
N GLU A 519 -7.54 47.90 -4.31
CA GLU A 519 -8.88 47.56 -4.80
C GLU A 519 -9.04 47.96 -6.26
N LYS A 520 -8.55 49.14 -6.65
CA LYS A 520 -8.52 49.56 -8.05
C LYS A 520 -7.71 48.60 -8.91
N ASP A 521 -6.52 48.19 -8.46
CA ASP A 521 -5.69 47.22 -9.16
C ASP A 521 -6.39 45.86 -9.33
N LYS A 522 -7.13 45.39 -8.32
CA LYS A 522 -7.95 44.17 -8.44
C LYS A 522 -9.03 44.30 -9.51
N ILE A 523 -9.72 45.44 -9.57
CA ILE A 523 -10.76 45.70 -10.58
C ILE A 523 -10.15 45.79 -11.98
N ILE A 524 -9.06 46.55 -12.14
CA ILE A 524 -8.31 46.67 -13.41
C ILE A 524 -7.84 45.28 -13.87
N LYS A 525 -7.38 44.44 -12.95
CA LYS A 525 -6.98 43.06 -13.24
C LYS A 525 -8.16 42.23 -13.73
N ARG A 526 -9.35 42.31 -13.11
CA ARG A 526 -10.57 41.64 -13.58
C ARG A 526 -10.92 42.09 -15.00
N MET A 527 -10.95 43.41 -15.26
CA MET A 527 -11.21 43.97 -16.59
C MET A 527 -10.20 43.48 -17.64
N SER A 528 -8.90 43.46 -17.28
CA SER A 528 -7.84 42.97 -18.16
C SER A 528 -8.04 41.50 -18.52
N ARG A 529 -8.48 40.66 -17.57
CA ARG A 529 -8.79 39.26 -17.82
C ARG A 529 -9.97 39.08 -18.76
N VAL A 530 -11.02 39.91 -18.67
CA VAL A 530 -12.14 39.87 -19.63
C VAL A 530 -11.66 40.23 -21.03
N LEU A 531 -10.82 41.27 -21.17
CA LEU A 531 -10.26 41.66 -22.46
C LEU A 531 -9.38 40.56 -23.06
N VAL A 532 -8.57 39.89 -22.23
CA VAL A 532 -7.76 38.74 -22.66
C VAL A 532 -8.64 37.59 -23.10
N ALA A 533 -9.69 37.25 -22.35
CA ALA A 533 -10.62 36.19 -22.72
C ALA A 533 -11.30 36.49 -24.07
N LEU A 534 -11.82 37.70 -24.25
CA LEU A 534 -12.43 38.14 -25.51
C LEU A 534 -11.43 38.11 -26.67
N HIS A 535 -10.20 38.58 -26.45
CA HIS A 535 -9.13 38.52 -27.44
C HIS A 535 -8.83 37.07 -27.84
N CYS A 536 -8.62 36.17 -26.87
CA CYS A 536 -8.35 34.75 -27.13
C CYS A 536 -9.51 34.08 -27.88
N TYR A 537 -10.76 34.40 -27.55
CA TYR A 537 -11.93 33.91 -28.26
C TYR A 537 -11.96 34.38 -29.72
N ILE A 538 -11.73 35.67 -29.96
CA ILE A 538 -11.66 36.22 -31.34
C ILE A 538 -10.54 35.51 -32.13
N CYS A 539 -9.36 35.33 -31.53
CA CYS A 539 -8.24 34.65 -32.15
C CYS A 539 -8.55 33.19 -32.51
N ALA A 540 -9.45 32.52 -31.78
CA ALA A 540 -9.82 31.13 -32.06
C ALA A 540 -10.58 30.97 -33.40
N PHE A 541 -11.23 32.03 -33.90
CA PHE A 541 -11.91 32.04 -35.21
C PHE A 541 -11.09 32.69 -36.32
N ASP A 542 -9.89 33.21 -36.01
CA ASP A 542 -9.04 33.93 -36.95
C ASP A 542 -7.83 33.06 -37.30
N GLU A 543 -7.95 32.21 -38.33
CA GLU A 543 -6.86 31.35 -38.82
C GLU A 543 -5.58 32.16 -39.16
N ASP A 544 -5.75 33.44 -39.49
CA ASP A 544 -4.70 34.40 -39.84
C ASP A 544 -4.12 35.18 -38.63
N CYS A 545 -4.60 34.93 -37.40
CA CYS A 545 -4.22 35.64 -36.17
C CYS A 545 -2.70 35.72 -35.96
N PHE A 546 -1.99 34.66 -36.33
CA PHE A 546 -0.54 34.53 -36.15
C PHE A 546 0.29 35.05 -37.34
N LEU A 547 -0.35 35.49 -38.44
CA LEU A 547 0.36 36.07 -39.57
C LEU A 547 1.02 37.41 -39.14
N PRO A 548 2.36 37.55 -39.27
CA PRO A 548 3.09 38.77 -38.90
C PRO A 548 2.54 40.04 -39.59
N ASP A 549 1.93 39.87 -40.76
CA ASP A 549 1.39 40.97 -41.57
C ASP A 549 0.17 41.68 -40.95
N ARG A 550 -0.58 41.05 -40.04
CA ARG A 550 -1.68 41.75 -39.31
C ARG A 550 -1.19 42.68 -38.21
N LYS A 551 0.00 42.43 -37.63
CA LYS A 551 0.63 43.35 -36.67
C LYS A 551 1.20 44.61 -37.34
N ARG A 552 1.26 44.65 -38.67
CA ARG A 552 1.70 45.83 -39.44
C ARG A 552 0.54 46.83 -39.52
N GLN A 553 0.78 48.05 -39.03
CA GLN A 553 -0.16 49.15 -39.12
C GLN A 553 -0.64 49.36 -40.58
N PRO A 554 -1.88 49.84 -40.80
CA PRO A 554 -2.45 50.03 -42.14
C PRO A 554 -1.54 50.80 -43.11
N LEU A 555 -0.78 51.79 -42.60
CA LEU A 555 0.19 52.56 -43.38
C LEU A 555 1.34 51.71 -43.96
N ARG A 556 1.82 50.68 -43.24
CA ARG A 556 2.87 49.78 -43.73
C ARG A 556 2.36 48.78 -44.76
N LYS A 557 1.05 48.50 -44.78
CA LYS A 557 0.41 47.64 -45.79
C LYS A 557 0.22 48.35 -47.13
N ALA A 558 0.12 49.69 -47.13
CA ALA A 558 -0.07 50.48 -48.35
C ALA A 558 1.11 50.35 -49.35
N CYS A 559 2.32 50.02 -48.86
CA CYS A 559 3.52 49.84 -49.68
C CYS A 559 3.52 48.58 -50.55
N LEU A 560 2.64 47.60 -50.26
CA LEU A 560 2.63 46.28 -50.88
C LEU A 560 1.71 46.18 -52.12
N GLY A 561 0.94 47.23 -52.42
CA GLY A 561 -0.02 47.24 -53.54
C GLY A 561 -1.25 46.35 -53.30
N ARG A 562 -2.22 46.37 -54.22
CA ARG A 562 -3.41 45.49 -54.18
C ARG A 562 -3.07 44.12 -54.75
N CYS A 563 -3.42 43.04 -54.05
CA CYS A 563 -3.39 41.70 -54.61
C CYS A 563 -4.32 41.61 -55.82
N PHE A 564 -3.83 41.05 -56.92
CA PHE A 564 -4.62 40.67 -58.08
C PHE A 564 -4.41 39.18 -58.35
N LEU A 565 -5.50 38.47 -58.63
CA LEU A 565 -5.48 37.08 -59.04
C LEU A 565 -5.26 37.01 -60.55
N VAL A 566 -4.24 36.28 -60.98
CA VAL A 566 -4.02 35.94 -62.40
C VAL A 566 -4.52 34.52 -62.61
N PRO A 567 -5.67 34.30 -63.26
CA PRO A 567 -6.09 32.97 -63.66
C PRO A 567 -5.19 32.47 -64.80
N ILE A 568 -4.43 31.41 -64.54
CA ILE A 568 -3.62 30.72 -65.56
C ILE A 568 -4.45 29.54 -66.08
N ILE A 569 -4.86 29.60 -67.34
CA ILE A 569 -5.50 28.47 -68.02
C ILE A 569 -4.38 27.60 -68.62
N LEU A 570 -4.07 26.49 -67.94
CA LEU A 570 -3.14 25.50 -68.45
C LEU A 570 -3.83 24.71 -69.57
N SER A 571 -3.40 24.96 -70.80
CA SER A 571 -3.81 24.16 -71.94
C SER A 571 -2.98 22.87 -71.92
N ASP A 572 -3.69 21.77 -71.71
CA ASP A 572 -3.29 20.39 -71.98
C ASP A 572 -2.82 19.52 -70.79
N ARG A 573 -3.41 18.33 -70.74
CA ARG A 573 -3.28 17.33 -69.67
C ARG A 573 -1.92 16.65 -69.77
N LYS A 574 -0.89 17.20 -69.12
CA LYS A 574 0.33 16.49 -68.68
C LYS A 574 1.24 17.43 -67.86
N CYS A 575 0.84 17.73 -66.64
CA CYS A 575 1.77 18.22 -65.62
C CYS A 575 1.33 17.65 -64.27
N GLN A 576 1.94 16.54 -63.86
CA GLN A 576 1.98 16.14 -62.46
C GLN A 576 2.81 17.20 -61.73
N LEU A 577 2.15 18.05 -60.93
CA LEU A 577 2.83 18.90 -59.96
C LEU A 577 3.31 18.01 -58.81
N SER A 578 4.46 17.37 -59.05
CA SER A 578 5.36 16.95 -57.98
C SER A 578 6.18 18.17 -57.57
N GLY A 579 6.18 18.50 -56.28
CA GLY A 579 6.98 19.58 -55.73
C GLY A 579 6.19 20.87 -55.46
N PHE A 580 5.49 20.90 -54.33
CA PHE A 580 5.43 22.11 -53.51
C PHE A 580 5.96 21.72 -52.13
N ASP A 581 7.27 21.92 -51.94
CA ASP A 581 7.87 22.03 -50.62
C ASP A 581 7.31 23.30 -49.96
N LEU A 582 6.56 23.11 -48.87
CA LEU A 582 6.28 24.16 -47.91
C LEU A 582 7.32 24.05 -46.79
N SER A 583 8.43 24.77 -46.97
CA SER A 583 9.27 25.23 -45.86
C SER A 583 8.69 26.49 -45.24
#